data_AF-A0A924FN12-F1
#
_entry.id   AF-A0A924FN12-F1
#
_cell.length_a   1.000
_cell.length_b   1.000
_cell.length_c   1.000
_cell.angle_alpha   90.00
_cell.angle_beta   90.00
_cell.angle_gamma   90.00
#
_symmetry.space_group_name_H-M   'P 1'
#
loop_
_entity.id
_entity.type
_entity.pdbx_description
1 polymer ?
#
loop_
_entity_poly.entity_id
_entity_poly.type
_entity_poly.pdbx_seq_one_letter_code
_entity_poly.pdbx_strand_id
1 'polypeptide(L)'
;MMHNFLSNNRDDLIARCKVKVALRPLRNASAYQLSNGIPMFLDQLIRTLEAEQTGGPEAGELISGASGGVGSVVSEIGVSATAHGKELLRLEYTVDQVVHDYGDICQAITDLAFERDAPFEVDEFRTLNRCLDNAIADAVTEFSFEREAAATLRQTTEINQRLGFLMHELRNSLNSAVMATGAIKTGNLSLSGATGTVLSRSHTAMARLIDRSLSEVK
;
A
#
# COMPACT_ATOMS: atom_id res chain seq x y z
N MET A 1 0.69 7.64 -35.47
CA MET A 1 0.07 6.37 -35.91
C MET A 1 -0.49 5.60 -34.72
N MET A 2 0.33 5.37 -33.68
CA MET A 2 -0.05 4.68 -32.45
C MET A 2 -1.23 5.35 -31.74
N HIS A 3 -1.26 6.68 -31.58
CA HIS A 3 -2.40 7.33 -30.90
C HIS A 3 -3.74 7.01 -31.59
N ASN A 4 -3.82 7.08 -32.92
CA ASN A 4 -5.01 6.70 -33.67
C ASN A 4 -5.35 5.22 -33.49
N PHE A 5 -4.34 4.35 -33.50
CA PHE A 5 -4.54 2.92 -33.27
C PHE A 5 -5.14 2.66 -31.89
N LEU A 6 -4.59 3.27 -30.84
CA LEU A 6 -5.06 3.15 -29.48
C LEU A 6 -6.48 3.71 -29.32
N SER A 7 -6.75 4.89 -29.87
CA SER A 7 -8.08 5.52 -29.84
C SER A 7 -9.14 4.65 -30.52
N ASN A 8 -8.83 4.08 -31.69
CA ASN A 8 -9.77 3.24 -32.45
C ASN A 8 -10.01 1.86 -31.82
N ASN A 9 -9.07 1.37 -31.01
CA ASN A 9 -9.15 0.04 -30.40
C ASN A 9 -9.30 0.09 -28.87
N ARG A 10 -9.64 1.26 -28.30
CA ARG A 10 -9.64 1.51 -26.86
C ARG A 10 -10.45 0.48 -26.07
N ASP A 11 -11.67 0.19 -26.51
CA ASP A 11 -12.56 -0.73 -25.80
C ASP A 11 -12.07 -2.19 -25.88
N ASP A 12 -11.48 -2.59 -27.01
CA ASP A 12 -10.86 -3.92 -27.18
C ASP A 12 -9.64 -4.07 -26.27
N LEU A 13 -8.78 -3.04 -26.22
CA LEU A 13 -7.61 -3.01 -25.32
C LEU A 13 -8.04 -3.12 -23.85
N ILE A 14 -9.06 -2.37 -23.42
CA ILE A 14 -9.59 -2.46 -22.06
C ILE A 14 -10.12 -3.86 -21.77
N ALA A 15 -10.88 -4.45 -22.69
CA ALA A 15 -11.40 -5.81 -22.53
C ALA A 15 -10.28 -6.85 -22.41
N ARG A 16 -9.25 -6.75 -23.26
CA ARG A 16 -8.07 -7.64 -23.25
C ARG A 16 -7.30 -7.54 -21.95
N CYS A 17 -7.03 -6.33 -21.47
CA CYS A 17 -6.38 -6.15 -20.16
C CYS A 17 -7.21 -6.81 -19.05
N LYS A 18 -8.54 -6.58 -19.02
CA LYS A 18 -9.42 -7.22 -18.02
C LYS A 18 -9.34 -8.75 -18.04
N VAL A 19 -9.27 -9.36 -19.22
CA VAL A 19 -9.11 -10.81 -19.37
C VAL A 19 -7.75 -11.27 -18.84
N LYS A 20 -6.65 -10.60 -19.21
CA LYS A 20 -5.29 -10.93 -18.74
C LYS A 20 -5.21 -10.85 -17.21
N VAL A 21 -5.80 -9.83 -16.61
CA VAL A 21 -5.87 -9.70 -15.15
C VAL A 21 -6.65 -10.86 -14.51
N ALA A 22 -7.83 -11.20 -15.05
CA ALA A 22 -8.67 -12.25 -14.49
C ALA A 22 -8.04 -13.65 -14.53
N LEU A 23 -7.09 -13.89 -15.44
CA LEU A 23 -6.39 -15.17 -15.57
C LEU A 23 -5.25 -15.35 -14.56
N ARG A 24 -4.85 -14.30 -13.82
CA ARG A 24 -3.71 -14.38 -12.90
C ARG A 24 -4.11 -15.08 -11.59
N PRO A 25 -3.33 -16.08 -11.14
CA PRO A 25 -3.55 -16.73 -9.86
C PRO A 25 -3.53 -15.71 -8.71
N LEU A 26 -4.35 -15.94 -7.68
CA LEU A 26 -4.43 -15.10 -6.47
C LEU A 26 -4.95 -13.66 -6.68
N ARG A 27 -5.48 -13.33 -7.87
CA ARG A 27 -6.24 -12.08 -8.05
C ARG A 27 -7.73 -12.33 -7.83
N ASN A 28 -8.21 -12.04 -6.61
CA ASN A 28 -9.64 -11.87 -6.35
C ASN A 28 -10.11 -10.48 -6.83
N ALA A 29 -9.76 -10.11 -8.06
CA ALA A 29 -10.11 -8.81 -8.59
C ALA A 29 -11.61 -8.77 -8.90
N SER A 30 -12.39 -7.93 -8.23
CA SER A 30 -13.75 -7.63 -8.64
C SER A 30 -13.71 -6.82 -9.95
N ALA A 31 -14.66 -7.06 -10.86
CA ALA A 31 -14.75 -6.37 -12.15
C ALA A 31 -14.74 -4.83 -12.05
N TYR A 32 -15.12 -4.28 -10.89
CA TYR A 32 -15.08 -2.85 -10.57
C TYR A 32 -13.65 -2.31 -10.42
N GLN A 33 -12.72 -3.11 -9.89
CA GLN A 33 -11.34 -2.69 -9.56
C GLN A 33 -10.49 -2.37 -10.79
N LEU A 34 -10.80 -2.98 -11.94
CA LEU A 34 -10.14 -2.76 -13.23
C LEU A 34 -10.79 -1.67 -14.07
N SER A 35 -11.89 -1.08 -13.59
CA SER A 35 -12.71 -0.20 -14.41
C SER A 35 -12.14 1.22 -14.52
N ASN A 36 -11.23 1.63 -13.64
CA ASN A 36 -10.76 3.01 -13.60
C ASN A 36 -9.28 3.19 -13.98
N GLY A 37 -8.38 2.26 -13.62
CA GLY A 37 -6.93 2.41 -13.86
C GLY A 37 -6.54 2.30 -15.33
N ILE A 38 -6.87 1.17 -15.96
CA ILE A 38 -6.51 0.90 -17.37
C ILE A 38 -7.11 1.93 -18.33
N PRO A 39 -8.42 2.27 -18.28
CA PRO A 39 -8.98 3.25 -19.21
C PRO A 39 -8.34 4.64 -19.06
N MET A 40 -8.08 5.07 -17.82
CA MET A 40 -7.44 6.36 -17.53
C MET A 40 -6.01 6.40 -18.08
N PHE A 41 -5.22 5.35 -17.85
CA PHE A 41 -3.86 5.28 -18.38
C PHE A 41 -3.84 5.30 -19.92
N LEU A 42 -4.75 4.57 -20.57
CA LEU A 42 -4.87 4.58 -22.03
C LEU A 42 -5.21 5.99 -22.56
N ASP A 43 -6.12 6.71 -21.91
CA ASP A 43 -6.47 8.08 -22.28
C ASP A 43 -5.27 9.03 -22.15
N GLN A 44 -4.49 8.89 -21.08
CA GLN A 44 -3.27 9.68 -20.88
C GLN A 44 -2.19 9.34 -21.90
N LEU A 45 -1.99 8.07 -22.22
CA LEU A 45 -1.05 7.62 -23.24
C LEU A 45 -1.42 8.16 -24.63
N ILE A 46 -2.69 8.08 -25.02
CA ILE A 46 -3.20 8.63 -26.29
C ILE A 46 -2.87 10.12 -26.36
N ARG A 47 -3.21 10.88 -25.30
CA ARG A 47 -2.95 12.33 -25.23
C ARG A 47 -1.46 12.65 -25.26
N THR A 48 -0.61 11.85 -24.61
CA THR A 48 0.85 12.01 -24.66
C THR A 48 1.36 11.84 -26.09
N LEU A 49 0.96 10.78 -26.79
CA LEU A 49 1.38 10.51 -28.17
C LEU A 49 0.87 11.60 -29.14
N GLU A 50 -0.35 12.09 -28.96
CA GLU A 50 -0.90 13.21 -29.74
C GLU A 50 -0.14 14.52 -29.49
N ALA A 51 0.17 14.83 -28.23
CA ALA A 51 0.94 16.01 -27.84
C ALA A 51 2.34 15.98 -28.44
N GLU A 52 3.03 14.84 -28.42
CA GLU A 52 4.37 14.73 -29.00
C GLU A 52 4.35 14.86 -30.53
N GLN A 53 3.34 14.31 -31.18
CA GLN A 53 3.22 14.43 -32.63
C GLN A 53 2.95 15.87 -33.08
N THR A 54 2.25 16.66 -32.26
CA THR A 54 1.84 18.04 -32.61
C THR A 54 2.81 19.12 -32.11
N GLY A 55 3.38 18.92 -30.92
CA GLY A 55 4.18 19.91 -30.19
C GLY A 55 5.59 19.45 -29.82
N GLY A 56 5.99 18.23 -30.22
CA GLY A 56 7.30 17.65 -29.91
C GLY A 56 7.39 17.02 -28.50
N PRO A 57 8.54 16.40 -28.16
CA PRO A 57 8.70 15.60 -26.94
C PRO A 57 8.36 16.34 -25.63
N GLU A 58 8.69 17.62 -25.56
CA GLU A 58 8.42 18.47 -24.38
C GLU A 58 6.93 18.57 -24.06
N ALA A 59 6.06 18.58 -25.09
CA ALA A 59 4.61 18.63 -24.89
C ALA A 59 4.08 17.33 -24.26
N GLY A 60 4.62 16.18 -24.65
CA GLY A 60 4.28 14.89 -24.04
C GLY A 60 4.83 14.73 -22.63
N GLU A 61 6.03 15.24 -22.35
CA GLU A 61 6.64 15.24 -21.02
C GLU A 61 5.81 15.95 -19.95
N LEU A 62 4.98 16.92 -20.30
CA LEU A 62 4.04 17.54 -19.36
C LEU A 62 2.97 16.56 -18.85
N ILE A 63 2.58 15.57 -19.66
CA ILE A 63 1.54 14.59 -19.33
C ILE A 63 2.16 13.38 -18.65
N SER A 64 3.20 12.80 -19.25
CA SER A 64 3.77 11.53 -18.79
C SER A 64 4.97 11.68 -17.86
N GLY A 65 5.59 12.87 -17.79
CA GLY A 65 6.86 13.09 -17.09
C GLY A 65 8.08 12.74 -17.94
N ALA A 66 9.24 13.26 -17.55
CA ALA A 66 10.50 12.97 -18.22
C ALA A 66 10.92 11.50 -18.04
N SER A 67 11.77 11.00 -18.94
CA SER A 67 12.38 9.67 -18.79
C SER A 67 13.26 9.64 -17.54
N GLY A 68 13.10 8.62 -16.69
CA GLY A 68 13.92 8.43 -15.48
C GLY A 68 13.38 9.10 -14.21
N GLY A 69 12.16 9.64 -14.23
CA GLY A 69 11.47 10.14 -13.02
C GLY A 69 12.03 11.43 -12.41
N VAL A 70 13.06 12.04 -13.00
CA VAL A 70 13.70 13.27 -12.48
C VAL A 70 13.07 14.53 -13.08
N GLY A 71 11.74 14.62 -13.04
CA GLY A 71 11.02 15.85 -13.38
C GLY A 71 10.79 16.71 -12.15
N SER A 72 11.12 18.01 -12.19
CA SER A 72 10.79 18.96 -11.11
C SER A 72 9.27 19.22 -10.98
N VAL A 73 8.47 18.69 -11.91
CA VAL A 73 7.02 18.90 -12.01
C VAL A 73 6.33 17.55 -11.99
N VAL A 74 5.33 17.41 -11.13
CA VAL A 74 4.48 16.22 -11.05
C VAL A 74 3.71 16.06 -12.37
N SER A 75 3.85 14.92 -13.03
CA SER A 75 3.14 14.63 -14.28
C SER A 75 1.72 14.13 -14.01
N GLU A 76 0.83 14.27 -15.00
CA GLU A 76 -0.54 13.77 -14.90
C GLU A 76 -0.59 12.25 -14.69
N ILE A 77 0.25 11.51 -15.45
CA ILE A 77 0.41 10.06 -15.29
C ILE A 77 0.86 9.76 -13.86
N GLY A 78 1.86 10.48 -13.34
CA GLY A 78 2.36 10.23 -11.99
C GLY A 78 1.29 10.43 -10.91
N VAL A 79 0.52 11.52 -10.95
CA VAL A 79 -0.59 11.75 -10.01
C VAL A 79 -1.58 10.58 -10.04
N SER A 80 -1.99 10.18 -11.24
CA SER A 80 -2.98 9.14 -11.41
C SER A 80 -2.46 7.75 -11.03
N ALA A 81 -1.18 7.49 -11.27
CA ALA A 81 -0.49 6.25 -10.91
C ALA A 81 -0.28 6.14 -9.40
N THR A 82 0.11 7.21 -8.72
CA THR A 82 0.13 7.29 -7.25
C THR A 82 -1.26 6.94 -6.67
N ALA A 83 -2.32 7.59 -7.16
CA ALA A 83 -3.68 7.30 -6.71
C ALA A 83 -4.07 5.84 -6.97
N HIS A 84 -3.67 5.28 -8.11
CA HIS A 84 -3.93 3.90 -8.45
C HIS A 84 -3.16 2.92 -7.55
N GLY A 85 -1.88 3.15 -7.28
CA GLY A 85 -1.07 2.33 -6.37
C GLY A 85 -1.67 2.26 -4.97
N LYS A 86 -2.16 3.38 -4.46
CA LYS A 86 -2.89 3.44 -3.17
C LYS A 86 -4.18 2.62 -3.20
N GLU A 87 -4.94 2.69 -4.29
CA GLU A 87 -6.16 1.89 -4.43
C GLU A 87 -5.83 0.40 -4.50
N LEU A 88 -4.84 0.00 -5.30
CA LEU A 88 -4.41 -1.41 -5.41
C LEU A 88 -4.01 -2.00 -4.05
N LEU A 89 -3.37 -1.22 -3.16
CA LEU A 89 -3.09 -1.66 -1.79
C LEU A 89 -4.37 -1.95 -0.98
N ARG A 90 -5.40 -1.11 -1.10
CA ARG A 90 -6.69 -1.33 -0.42
C ARG A 90 -7.40 -2.59 -0.91
N LEU A 91 -7.11 -2.99 -2.14
CA LEU A 91 -7.62 -4.20 -2.77
C LEU A 91 -6.73 -5.43 -2.49
N GLU A 92 -5.78 -5.30 -1.57
CA GLU A 92 -4.88 -6.37 -1.12
C GLU A 92 -3.98 -6.93 -2.23
N TYR A 93 -3.66 -6.11 -3.24
CA TYR A 93 -2.68 -6.51 -4.25
C TYR A 93 -1.30 -6.70 -3.64
N THR A 94 -0.48 -7.51 -4.29
CA THR A 94 0.97 -7.55 -4.03
C THR A 94 1.70 -6.57 -4.96
N VAL A 95 2.92 -6.15 -4.59
CA VAL A 95 3.78 -5.34 -5.48
C VAL A 95 3.98 -6.01 -6.84
N ASP A 96 4.18 -7.33 -6.84
CA ASP A 96 4.29 -8.15 -8.05
C ASP A 96 3.06 -7.98 -8.94
N GLN A 97 1.87 -8.06 -8.36
CA GLN A 97 0.63 -7.84 -9.08
C GLN A 97 0.49 -6.40 -9.59
N VAL A 98 0.97 -5.37 -8.88
CA VAL A 98 0.94 -3.98 -9.37
C VAL A 98 1.77 -3.85 -10.66
N VAL A 99 3.03 -4.30 -10.64
CA VAL A 99 3.93 -4.23 -11.81
C VAL A 99 3.33 -4.95 -13.00
N HIS A 100 2.79 -6.14 -12.76
CA HIS A 100 2.18 -6.94 -13.79
C HIS A 100 0.87 -6.36 -14.36
N ASP A 101 0.14 -5.54 -13.61
CA ASP A 101 -1.05 -4.86 -14.12
C ASP A 101 -0.73 -3.91 -15.25
N TYR A 102 0.32 -3.10 -15.07
CA TYR A 102 0.84 -2.23 -16.12
C TYR A 102 1.51 -3.02 -17.25
N GLY A 103 2.18 -4.13 -16.93
CA GLY A 103 2.72 -5.05 -17.93
C GLY A 103 1.66 -5.62 -18.86
N ASP A 104 0.47 -5.93 -18.35
CA ASP A 104 -0.66 -6.43 -19.15
C ASP A 104 -1.14 -5.40 -20.19
N ILE A 105 -0.98 -4.10 -19.92
CA ILE A 105 -1.30 -3.02 -20.87
C ILE A 105 -0.33 -3.05 -22.06
N CYS A 106 0.98 -3.09 -21.80
CA CYS A 106 1.98 -3.19 -22.86
C CYS A 106 1.73 -4.40 -23.75
N GLN A 107 1.49 -5.55 -23.12
CA GLN A 107 1.24 -6.79 -23.84
C GLN A 107 -0.07 -6.74 -24.63
N ALA A 108 -1.15 -6.17 -24.09
CA ALA A 108 -2.40 -6.03 -24.83
C ALA A 108 -2.26 -5.13 -26.06
N ILE A 109 -1.50 -4.03 -25.94
CA ILE A 109 -1.21 -3.12 -27.06
C ILE A 109 -0.39 -3.82 -28.14
N THR A 110 0.69 -4.51 -27.77
CA THR A 110 1.58 -5.17 -28.75
C THR A 110 0.94 -6.40 -29.38
N ASP A 111 0.19 -7.20 -28.62
CA ASP A 111 -0.57 -8.34 -29.14
C ASP A 111 -1.58 -7.87 -30.20
N LEU A 112 -2.35 -6.81 -29.91
CA LEU A 112 -3.35 -6.29 -30.84
C LEU A 112 -2.70 -5.65 -32.07
N ALA A 113 -1.59 -4.94 -31.90
CA ALA A 113 -0.85 -4.36 -33.02
C ALA A 113 -0.34 -5.44 -33.97
N PHE A 114 0.19 -6.54 -33.43
CA PHE A 114 0.62 -7.69 -34.19
C PHE A 114 -0.55 -8.36 -34.94
N GLU A 115 -1.68 -8.59 -34.26
CA GLU A 115 -2.88 -9.17 -34.88
C GLU A 115 -3.45 -8.32 -36.03
N ARG A 116 -3.26 -7.01 -35.98
CA ARG A 116 -3.78 -6.04 -36.96
C ARG A 116 -2.76 -5.65 -38.03
N ASP A 117 -1.57 -6.24 -38.01
CA ASP A 117 -0.44 -5.86 -38.87
C ASP A 117 -0.20 -4.34 -38.86
N ALA A 118 -0.22 -3.77 -37.65
CA ALA A 118 -0.07 -2.34 -37.41
C ALA A 118 1.31 -2.07 -36.79
N PRO A 119 2.37 -1.90 -37.60
CA PRO A 119 3.70 -1.60 -37.08
C PRO A 119 3.69 -0.22 -36.39
N PHE A 120 4.35 -0.15 -35.25
CA PHE A 120 4.61 1.11 -34.54
C PHE A 120 6.02 1.60 -34.82
N GLU A 121 6.16 2.92 -34.91
CA GLU A 121 7.48 3.53 -35.02
C GLU A 121 8.25 3.40 -33.70
N VAL A 122 9.58 3.38 -33.79
CA VAL A 122 10.46 3.25 -32.61
C VAL A 122 10.20 4.37 -31.61
N ASP A 123 10.02 5.60 -32.08
CA ASP A 123 9.75 6.75 -31.21
C ASP A 123 8.41 6.63 -30.48
N GLU A 124 7.36 6.13 -31.15
CA GLU A 124 6.06 5.89 -30.52
C GLU A 124 6.16 4.82 -29.42
N PHE A 125 6.95 3.76 -29.68
CA PHE A 125 7.19 2.72 -28.69
C PHE A 125 8.06 3.21 -27.51
N ARG A 126 9.01 4.12 -27.75
CA ARG A 126 9.78 4.78 -26.68
C ARG A 126 8.86 5.60 -25.78
N THR A 127 7.87 6.30 -26.35
CA THR A 127 6.87 7.05 -25.58
C THR A 127 5.97 6.14 -24.76
N LEU A 128 5.50 5.03 -25.33
CA LEU A 128 4.75 4.01 -24.58
C LEU A 128 5.54 3.51 -23.35
N ASN A 129 6.81 3.11 -23.54
CA ASN A 129 7.63 2.63 -22.44
C ASN A 129 7.86 3.71 -21.38
N ARG A 130 8.13 4.96 -21.78
CA ARG A 130 8.28 6.07 -20.85
C ARG A 130 7.03 6.28 -20.00
N CYS A 131 5.84 6.23 -20.61
CA CYS A 131 4.57 6.35 -19.88
C CYS A 131 4.39 5.20 -18.88
N LEU A 132 4.66 3.97 -19.30
CA LEU A 132 4.55 2.78 -18.46
C LEU A 132 5.55 2.79 -17.31
N ASP A 133 6.82 3.10 -17.58
CA ASP A 133 7.89 3.12 -16.57
C ASP A 133 7.59 4.16 -15.47
N ASN A 134 7.16 5.37 -15.87
CA ASN A 134 6.79 6.40 -14.91
C ASN A 134 5.55 5.99 -14.10
N ALA A 135 4.51 5.43 -14.75
CA ALA A 135 3.33 4.96 -14.04
C ALA A 135 3.65 3.82 -13.06
N ILE A 136 4.48 2.85 -13.45
CA ILE A 136 4.91 1.75 -12.60
C ILE A 136 5.71 2.29 -11.41
N ALA A 137 6.67 3.19 -11.66
CA ALA A 137 7.51 3.77 -10.62
C ALA A 137 6.67 4.51 -9.56
N ASP A 138 5.75 5.38 -10.00
CA ASP A 138 4.92 6.18 -9.10
C ASP A 138 3.90 5.31 -8.35
N ALA A 139 3.28 4.33 -9.02
CA ALA A 139 2.34 3.40 -8.38
C ALA A 139 3.03 2.50 -7.35
N VAL A 140 4.20 1.93 -7.68
CA VAL A 140 4.95 1.04 -6.77
C VAL A 140 5.52 1.81 -5.58
N THR A 141 5.98 3.05 -5.80
CA THR A 141 6.49 3.92 -4.74
C THR A 141 5.39 4.20 -3.71
N GLU A 142 4.23 4.69 -4.17
CA GLU A 142 3.11 4.99 -3.27
C GLU A 142 2.56 3.73 -2.60
N PHE A 143 2.39 2.65 -3.35
CA PHE A 143 1.96 1.36 -2.81
C PHE A 143 2.87 0.90 -1.66
N SER A 144 4.19 1.00 -1.87
CA SER A 144 5.18 0.55 -0.89
C SER A 144 5.19 1.45 0.35
N PHE A 145 5.10 2.76 0.14
CA PHE A 145 5.00 3.75 1.21
C PHE A 145 3.77 3.51 2.10
N GLU A 146 2.59 3.39 1.50
CA GLU A 146 1.34 3.15 2.23
C GLU A 146 1.35 1.79 2.96
N ARG A 147 1.96 0.75 2.35
CA ARG A 147 2.11 -0.56 2.99
C ARG A 147 2.99 -0.49 4.24
N GLU A 148 4.11 0.23 4.17
CA GLU A 148 5.03 0.42 5.30
C GLU A 148 4.41 1.29 6.40
N ALA A 149 3.69 2.35 6.03
CA ALA A 149 2.93 3.17 6.96
C ALA A 149 1.88 2.35 7.71
N ALA A 150 1.12 1.51 7.01
CA ALA A 150 0.13 0.61 7.61
C ALA A 150 0.77 -0.45 8.51
N ALA A 151 1.94 -0.99 8.17
CA ALA A 151 2.68 -1.91 9.03
C ALA A 151 3.14 -1.22 10.32
N THR A 152 3.72 -0.03 10.22
CA THR A 152 4.17 0.78 11.36
C THR A 152 3.02 1.14 12.30
N LEU A 153 1.87 1.53 11.74
CA LEU A 153 0.67 1.85 12.52
C LEU A 153 0.15 0.62 13.29
N ARG A 154 0.11 -0.55 12.64
CA ARG A 154 -0.30 -1.80 13.28
C ARG A 154 0.63 -2.17 14.44
N GLN A 155 1.94 -2.09 14.22
CA GLN A 155 2.93 -2.36 15.26
C GLN A 155 2.79 -1.39 16.44
N THR A 156 2.62 -0.09 16.17
CA THR A 156 2.43 0.92 17.21
C THR A 156 1.14 0.67 18.01
N THR A 157 0.06 0.30 17.33
CA THR A 157 -1.21 -0.04 17.97
C THR A 157 -1.08 -1.26 18.86
N GLU A 158 -0.40 -2.31 18.39
CA GLU A 158 -0.15 -3.53 19.17
C GLU A 158 0.69 -3.25 20.42
N ILE A 159 1.77 -2.47 20.29
CA ILE A 159 2.60 -2.03 21.42
C ILE A 159 1.76 -1.25 22.43
N ASN A 160 0.95 -0.29 21.97
CA ASN A 160 0.08 0.51 22.84
C ASN A 160 -0.96 -0.35 23.56
N GLN A 161 -1.54 -1.35 22.89
CA GLN A 161 -2.47 -2.30 23.52
C GLN A 161 -1.79 -3.13 24.61
N ARG A 162 -0.60 -3.68 24.33
CA ARG A 162 0.19 -4.44 25.32
C ARG A 162 0.59 -3.57 26.51
N LEU A 163 1.05 -2.34 26.26
CA LEU A 163 1.38 -1.38 27.32
C LEU A 163 0.16 -1.01 28.15
N GLY A 164 -0.98 -0.77 27.51
CA GLY A 164 -2.25 -0.49 28.20
C GLY A 164 -2.66 -1.64 29.12
N PHE A 165 -2.57 -2.88 28.65
CA PHE A 165 -2.79 -4.07 29.47
C PHE A 165 -1.84 -4.14 30.66
N LEU A 166 -0.53 -3.97 30.43
CA LEU A 166 0.48 -3.97 31.49
C LEU A 166 0.20 -2.91 32.56
N MET A 167 -0.06 -1.66 32.15
CA MET A 167 -0.34 -0.56 33.07
C MET A 167 -1.60 -0.82 33.90
N HIS A 168 -2.63 -1.41 33.28
CA HIS A 168 -3.87 -1.77 33.97
C HIS A 168 -3.62 -2.83 35.06
N GLU A 169 -2.91 -3.92 34.73
CA GLU A 169 -2.64 -5.01 35.67
C GLU A 169 -1.69 -4.61 36.80
N LEU A 170 -0.68 -3.77 36.50
CA LEU A 170 0.19 -3.19 37.52
C LEU A 170 -0.60 -2.28 38.47
N ARG A 171 -1.49 -1.42 37.94
CA ARG A 171 -2.35 -0.55 38.76
C ARG A 171 -3.27 -1.36 39.67
N ASN A 172 -3.87 -2.43 39.16
CA ASN A 172 -4.74 -3.31 39.96
C ASN A 172 -3.98 -4.01 41.09
N SER A 173 -2.80 -4.53 40.79
CA SER A 173 -1.93 -5.18 41.78
C SER A 173 -1.44 -4.17 42.83
N LEU A 174 -1.04 -2.97 42.41
CA LEU A 174 -0.61 -1.90 43.30
C LEU A 174 -1.76 -1.44 44.22
N ASN A 175 -2.95 -1.21 43.67
CA ASN A 175 -4.12 -0.83 44.48
C ASN A 175 -4.46 -1.89 45.53
N SER A 176 -4.39 -3.16 45.17
CA SER A 176 -4.59 -4.27 46.10
C SER A 176 -3.54 -4.29 47.22
N ALA A 177 -2.27 -4.03 46.89
CA ALA A 177 -1.18 -3.91 47.86
C ALA A 177 -1.36 -2.70 48.80
N VAL A 178 -1.76 -1.54 48.26
CA VAL A 178 -2.02 -0.32 49.04
C VAL A 178 -3.17 -0.54 50.03
N MET A 179 -4.29 -1.13 49.59
CA MET A 179 -5.42 -1.44 50.46
C MET A 179 -5.06 -2.45 51.55
N ALA A 180 -4.33 -3.53 51.20
CA ALA A 180 -3.87 -4.51 52.17
C ALA A 180 -2.95 -3.88 53.23
N THR A 181 -2.03 -3.01 52.81
CA THR A 181 -1.14 -2.26 53.70
C THR A 181 -1.92 -1.33 54.64
N GLY A 182 -2.92 -0.62 54.11
CA GLY A 182 -3.81 0.22 54.91
C GLY A 182 -4.56 -0.56 55.97
N ALA A 183 -5.17 -1.69 55.59
CA ALA A 183 -5.91 -2.56 56.51
C ALA A 183 -5.01 -3.14 57.61
N ILE A 184 -3.76 -3.52 57.29
CA ILE A 184 -2.77 -3.99 58.28
C ILE A 184 -2.47 -2.89 59.29
N LYS A 185 -2.20 -1.65 58.82
CA LYS A 185 -1.86 -0.51 59.67
C LYS A 185 -3.01 -0.07 60.57
N THR A 186 -4.23 -0.01 60.05
CA THR A 186 -5.39 0.52 60.78
C THR A 186 -6.06 -0.53 61.66
N GLY A 187 -6.12 -1.79 61.21
CA GLY A 187 -6.81 -2.88 61.91
C GLY A 187 -5.93 -3.67 62.88
N ASN A 188 -4.64 -3.31 63.02
CA ASN A 188 -3.65 -4.08 63.77
C ASN A 188 -3.60 -5.57 63.35
N LEU A 189 -3.86 -5.84 62.07
CA LEU A 189 -3.94 -7.19 61.53
C LEU A 189 -2.53 -7.78 61.35
N SER A 190 -2.40 -9.10 61.53
CA SER A 190 -1.09 -9.75 61.39
C SER A 190 -0.64 -9.84 59.93
N LEU A 191 0.67 -9.68 59.71
CA LEU A 191 1.30 -9.87 58.39
C LEU A 191 1.21 -11.33 57.91
N SER A 192 1.04 -12.28 58.83
CA SER A 192 0.87 -13.71 58.52
C SER A 192 -0.59 -14.10 58.26
N GLY A 193 -1.54 -13.16 58.38
CA GLY A 193 -2.96 -13.40 58.15
C GLY A 193 -3.38 -13.22 56.68
N ALA A 194 -4.68 -13.38 56.41
CA ALA A 194 -5.23 -13.31 55.06
C ALA A 194 -4.89 -12.01 54.30
N THR A 195 -4.90 -10.86 54.99
CA THR A 195 -4.54 -9.56 54.40
C THR A 195 -3.06 -9.50 53.99
N GLY A 196 -2.16 -10.10 54.78
CA GLY A 196 -0.75 -10.24 54.42
C GLY A 196 -0.53 -11.16 53.23
N THR A 197 -1.35 -12.21 53.07
CA THR A 197 -1.36 -13.05 51.86
C THR A 197 -1.77 -12.26 50.62
N VAL A 198 -2.78 -11.38 50.70
CA VAL A 198 -3.18 -10.51 49.58
C VAL A 198 -2.05 -9.56 49.17
N LEU A 199 -1.37 -8.97 50.16
CA LEU A 199 -0.20 -8.11 49.92
C LEU A 199 0.92 -8.87 49.19
N SER A 200 1.29 -10.05 49.71
CA SER A 200 2.33 -10.90 49.10
C SER A 200 1.97 -11.29 47.66
N ARG A 201 0.73 -11.74 47.42
CA ARG A 201 0.25 -12.08 46.07
C ARG A 201 0.31 -10.89 45.12
N SER A 202 -0.06 -9.71 45.58
CA SER A 202 -0.02 -8.47 44.78
C SER A 202 1.42 -8.11 44.40
N HIS A 203 2.37 -8.25 45.32
CA HIS A 203 3.80 -8.04 45.04
C HIS A 203 4.34 -9.06 44.05
N THR A 204 4.01 -10.35 44.21
CA THR A 204 4.39 -11.39 43.25
C THR A 204 3.80 -11.15 41.87
N ALA A 205 2.55 -10.69 41.79
CA ALA A 205 1.91 -10.34 40.52
C ALA A 205 2.66 -9.18 39.82
N MET A 206 2.98 -8.11 40.55
CA MET A 206 3.77 -7.00 40.01
C MET A 206 5.15 -7.44 39.52
N ALA A 207 5.88 -8.24 40.31
CA ALA A 207 7.19 -8.78 39.91
C ALA A 207 7.09 -9.57 38.60
N ARG A 208 6.13 -10.49 38.49
CA ARG A 208 5.91 -11.27 37.26
C ARG A 208 5.58 -10.40 36.05
N LEU A 209 4.76 -9.36 36.22
CA LEU A 209 4.40 -8.43 35.14
C LEU A 209 5.64 -7.65 34.66
N ILE A 210 6.49 -7.22 35.58
CA ILE A 210 7.76 -6.54 35.28
C ILE A 210 8.72 -7.48 34.56
N ASP A 211 8.94 -8.69 35.08
CA ASP A 211 9.85 -9.68 34.49
C ASP A 211 9.44 -10.05 33.06
N ARG A 212 8.14 -10.27 32.84
CA ARG A 212 7.60 -10.53 31.50
C ARG A 212 7.85 -9.35 30.56
N SER A 213 7.57 -8.13 31.00
CA SER A 213 7.77 -6.94 30.18
C SER A 213 9.24 -6.72 29.82
N LEU A 214 10.16 -6.97 30.76
CA LEU A 214 11.60 -6.91 30.52
C LEU A 214 12.09 -7.97 29.53
N SER A 215 11.46 -9.15 29.51
CA SER A 215 11.78 -10.19 28.53
C SER A 215 11.34 -9.84 27.10
N GLU A 216 10.30 -9.02 26.95
CA GLU A 216 9.76 -8.58 25.65
C GLU A 216 10.54 -7.40 25.04
N VAL A 217 11.42 -6.73 25.80
CA VAL A 217 12.22 -5.56 25.38
C VAL A 217 13.66 -5.94 24.98
N LYS A 218 14.07 -7.21 25.12
CA LYS A 218 15.39 -7.72 24.71
C LYS A 218 15.39 -8.24 23.28
#